data_AF-A0A6B3HP89-F1
#
_entry.id   AF-A0A6B3HP89-F1
#
_cell.length_a   1.000
_cell.length_b   1.000
_cell.length_c   1.000
_cell.angle_alpha   90.00
_cell.angle_beta   90.00
_cell.angle_gamma   90.00
#
_symmetry.space_group_name_H-M   'P 1'
#
loop_
_entity.id
_entity.type
_entity.pdbx_description
1 polymer ?
#
loop_
_entity_poly.entity_id
_entity_poly.type
_entity_poly.pdbx_seq_one_letter_code
_entity_poly.pdbx_strand_id
1 'polypeptide(L)'
;MSAPHNTPQVPKAPRVTEREARRVAEAAREQDWRKPSFAKELFLGRFRLDLIHPHPLPPPDDIRRGEEFLARLRAFCEAHIDSARIEREAKIPDEVIRGLKELGALGMKIETKYGGLGLTQVYYNKALALVGSASPAIGALL
;
A
#
# COMPACT_ATOMS: atom_id res chain seq x y z
N MET A 1 -56.43 -10.91 16.27
CA MET A 1 -55.55 -9.98 17.00
C MET A 1 -54.11 -10.28 16.59
N SER A 2 -53.59 -9.57 15.59
CA SER A 2 -52.21 -9.74 15.12
C SER A 2 -51.27 -8.89 15.96
N ALA A 3 -50.28 -9.51 16.59
CA ALA A 3 -49.25 -8.80 17.35
C ALA A 3 -48.36 -7.96 16.40
N PRO A 4 -47.98 -6.74 16.78
CA PRO A 4 -47.11 -5.90 15.96
C PRO A 4 -45.69 -6.48 15.91
N HIS A 5 -45.13 -6.58 14.71
CA HIS A 5 -43.71 -6.87 14.49
C HIS A 5 -42.86 -5.72 15.01
N ASN A 6 -42.02 -5.99 16.01
CA ASN A 6 -40.99 -5.07 16.48
C ASN A 6 -39.68 -5.36 15.74
N THR A 7 -39.39 -4.59 14.70
CA THR A 7 -38.11 -4.68 13.98
C THR A 7 -37.00 -4.06 14.85
N PRO A 8 -35.91 -4.78 15.17
CA PRO A 8 -34.81 -4.22 15.96
C PRO A 8 -34.17 -3.04 15.21
N GLN A 9 -34.18 -1.85 15.80
CA GLN A 9 -33.43 -0.71 15.29
C GLN A 9 -31.93 -1.01 15.44
N VAL A 10 -31.25 -1.18 14.31
CA VAL A 10 -29.79 -1.26 14.26
C VAL A 10 -29.23 0.09 14.72
N PRO A 11 -28.32 0.13 15.72
CA PRO A 11 -27.75 1.39 16.17
C PRO A 11 -27.04 2.09 15.02
N LYS A 12 -27.44 3.33 14.74
CA LYS A 12 -26.82 4.20 13.73
C LYS A 12 -25.35 4.39 14.11
N ALA A 13 -24.42 3.96 13.26
CA ALA A 13 -22.99 4.13 13.49
C ALA A 13 -22.66 5.62 13.75
N PRO A 14 -21.78 5.94 14.72
CA PRO A 14 -21.46 7.32 15.04
C PRO A 14 -20.86 8.03 13.82
N ARG A 15 -21.37 9.22 13.50
CA ARG A 15 -20.87 10.05 12.40
C ARG A 15 -19.56 10.71 12.83
N VAL A 16 -18.43 10.19 12.36
CA VAL A 16 -17.12 10.82 12.54
C VAL A 16 -17.06 12.09 11.71
N THR A 17 -16.71 13.21 12.33
CA THR A 17 -16.54 14.50 11.66
C THR A 17 -15.13 14.63 11.06
N GLU A 18 -14.96 15.48 10.03
CA GLU A 18 -13.64 15.81 9.46
C GLU A 18 -12.63 16.25 10.55
N ARG A 19 -13.10 17.05 11.51
CA ARG A 19 -12.27 17.57 12.60
C ARG A 19 -11.78 16.47 13.53
N GLU A 20 -12.60 15.45 13.80
CA GLU A 20 -12.21 14.28 14.59
C GLU A 20 -11.23 13.40 13.81
N ALA A 21 -11.53 13.13 12.53
CA ALA A 21 -10.62 12.36 11.66
C ALA A 21 -9.25 13.01 11.55
N ARG A 22 -9.19 14.34 11.34
CA ARG A 22 -7.93 15.10 11.29
C ARG A 22 -7.17 15.05 12.61
N ARG A 23 -7.86 15.18 13.75
CA ARG A 23 -7.23 15.10 15.08
C ARG A 23 -6.60 13.73 15.31
N VAL A 24 -7.30 12.66 14.95
CA VAL A 24 -6.77 11.29 15.07
C VAL A 24 -5.53 11.11 14.18
N ALA A 25 -5.57 11.59 12.94
CA ALA A 25 -4.43 11.52 12.02
C ALA A 25 -3.21 12.31 12.53
N GLU A 26 -3.42 13.52 13.04
CA GLU A 26 -2.34 14.35 13.61
C GLU A 26 -1.76 13.74 14.90
N ALA A 27 -2.62 13.18 15.77
CA ALA A 27 -2.17 12.51 16.99
C ALA A 27 -1.36 11.22 16.70
N ALA A 28 -1.60 10.57 15.56
CA ALA A 28 -0.86 9.41 15.11
C ALA A 28 0.49 9.75 14.45
N ARG A 29 0.80 11.04 14.21
CA ARG A 29 2.12 11.43 13.68
C ARG A 29 3.21 11.13 14.69
N GLU A 30 4.27 10.49 14.22
CA GLU A 30 5.46 10.20 15.01
C GLU A 30 6.13 11.51 15.44
N GLN A 31 6.09 11.80 16.74
CA GLN A 31 6.63 13.05 17.32
C GLN A 31 8.12 12.94 17.65
N ASP A 32 8.61 11.72 17.93
CA ASP A 32 9.98 11.47 18.37
C ASP A 32 10.74 10.62 17.34
N TRP A 33 11.76 11.22 16.72
CA TRP A 33 12.65 10.48 15.82
C TRP A 33 13.70 9.71 16.63
N ARG A 34 13.38 8.48 17.03
CA ARG A 34 14.24 7.68 17.91
C ARG A 34 15.40 6.98 17.20
N LYS A 35 15.32 6.80 15.88
CA LYS A 35 16.35 6.10 15.11
C LYS A 35 17.46 7.04 14.63
N PRO A 36 18.74 6.64 14.69
CA PRO A 36 19.84 7.41 14.11
C PRO A 36 19.64 7.54 12.59
N SER A 37 20.03 8.69 12.03
CA SER A 37 19.89 9.00 10.60
C SER A 37 21.23 9.39 10.01
N PHE A 38 21.67 8.69 8.97
CA PHE A 38 22.94 8.96 8.29
C PHE A 38 23.03 10.40 7.78
N ALA A 39 21.99 10.88 7.09
CA ALA A 39 21.97 12.24 6.55
C ALA A 39 22.04 13.31 7.65
N LYS A 40 21.36 13.10 8.78
CA LYS A 40 21.41 14.00 9.94
C LYS A 40 22.80 14.03 10.55
N GLU A 41 23.41 12.86 10.78
CA GLU A 41 24.74 12.77 11.39
C GLU A 41 25.79 13.41 10.49
N LEU A 42 25.72 13.17 9.18
CA LEU A 42 26.59 13.79 8.19
C LEU A 42 26.48 15.31 8.20
N PHE A 43 25.26 15.86 8.24
CA PHE A 43 25.03 17.30 8.34
C PHE A 43 25.64 17.90 9.62
N LEU A 44 25.67 17.14 10.71
CA LEU A 44 26.28 17.54 11.98
C LEU A 44 27.79 17.24 12.06
N GLY A 45 28.43 16.91 10.93
CA GLY A 45 29.87 16.63 10.84
C GLY A 45 30.29 15.26 11.38
N ARG A 46 29.34 14.34 11.61
CA ARG A 46 29.61 12.98 12.11
C ARG A 46 29.40 11.95 11.00
N PHE A 47 30.49 11.38 10.51
CA PHE A 47 30.45 10.36 9.46
C PHE A 47 30.10 8.98 10.04
N ARG A 48 28.80 8.65 10.08
CA ARG A 48 28.25 7.39 10.62
C ARG A 48 27.96 6.36 9.53
N LEU A 49 28.98 5.91 8.82
CA LEU A 49 28.87 4.98 7.68
C LEU A 49 28.16 3.66 8.03
N ASP A 50 28.27 3.22 9.29
CA ASP A 50 27.60 2.04 9.84
C ASP A 50 26.07 2.06 9.70
N LEU A 51 25.46 3.23 9.50
CA LEU A 51 24.02 3.37 9.31
C LEU A 51 23.53 2.99 7.91
N ILE A 52 24.42 2.87 6.92
CA ILE A 52 24.07 2.60 5.51
C ILE A 52 24.94 1.52 4.86
N HIS A 53 26.05 1.11 5.49
CA HIS A 53 27.00 0.16 4.96
C HIS A 53 27.36 -0.94 5.96
N PRO A 54 27.45 -2.22 5.54
CA PRO A 54 27.14 -2.72 4.20
C PRO A 54 25.65 -2.57 3.87
N HIS A 55 25.31 -2.55 2.58
CA HIS A 55 23.92 -2.40 2.17
C HIS A 55 23.07 -3.52 2.80
N PRO A 56 21.97 -3.19 3.51
CA PRO A 56 21.15 -4.21 4.14
C PRO A 56 20.48 -5.06 3.05
N LEU A 57 20.73 -6.37 3.10
CA LEU A 57 20.10 -7.32 2.20
C LEU A 57 18.87 -7.95 2.88
N PRO A 58 17.72 -8.04 2.18
CA PRO A 58 16.55 -8.71 2.71
C PRO A 58 16.78 -10.22 2.84
N PRO A 59 16.06 -10.91 3.75
CA PRO A 59 16.08 -12.36 3.86
C PRO A 59 15.74 -13.06 2.52
N PRO A 60 16.29 -14.26 2.25
CA PRO A 60 16.04 -14.98 0.99
C PRO A 60 14.55 -15.24 0.69
N ASP A 61 13.75 -15.53 1.72
CA ASP A 61 12.31 -15.76 1.54
C ASP A 61 11.53 -14.49 1.17
N ASP A 62 11.98 -13.32 1.64
CA ASP A 62 11.41 -12.04 1.27
C ASP A 62 11.72 -11.70 -0.19
N ILE A 63 12.94 -12.00 -0.63
CA ILE A 63 13.36 -11.89 -2.04
C ILE A 63 12.48 -12.77 -2.91
N ARG A 64 12.41 -14.07 -2.60
CA ARG A 64 11.65 -15.05 -3.38
C ARG A 64 10.18 -14.65 -3.51
N ARG A 65 9.53 -14.31 -2.40
CA ARG A 65 8.12 -13.88 -2.37
C ARG A 65 7.89 -12.60 -3.18
N GLY A 66 8.81 -11.64 -3.04
CA GLY A 66 8.76 -10.38 -3.76
C GLY A 66 8.91 -10.54 -5.27
N GLU A 67 9.92 -11.28 -5.73
CA GLU A 67 10.15 -11.53 -7.16
C GLU A 67 9.00 -12.34 -7.79
N GLU A 68 8.46 -13.34 -7.09
CA GLU A 68 7.29 -14.12 -7.56
C GLU A 68 6.06 -13.21 -7.78
N PHE A 69 5.81 -12.28 -6.86
CA PHE A 69 4.73 -11.31 -7.04
C PHE A 69 5.00 -10.35 -8.19
N LEU A 70 6.21 -9.79 -8.29
CA LEU A 70 6.57 -8.86 -9.37
C LEU A 70 6.43 -9.50 -10.76
N ALA A 71 6.76 -10.78 -10.91
CA ALA A 71 6.59 -11.50 -12.17
C ALA A 71 5.12 -11.56 -12.60
N ARG A 72 4.22 -11.92 -11.68
CA ARG A 72 2.76 -11.95 -11.95
C ARG A 72 2.20 -10.56 -12.21
N LEU A 73 2.62 -9.57 -11.42
CA LEU A 73 2.19 -8.18 -11.57
C LEU A 73 2.63 -7.60 -12.92
N ARG A 74 3.85 -7.89 -13.37
CA ARG A 74 4.37 -7.48 -14.68
C ARG A 74 3.51 -8.04 -15.81
N ALA A 75 3.27 -9.35 -15.80
CA ALA A 75 2.43 -10.00 -16.80
C ALA A 75 1.02 -9.38 -16.84
N PHE A 76 0.46 -9.05 -15.67
CA PHE A 76 -0.83 -8.38 -15.61
C PHE A 76 -0.80 -6.96 -16.17
N CYS A 77 0.22 -6.17 -15.82
CA CYS A 77 0.39 -4.82 -16.36
C CYS A 77 0.46 -4.84 -17.89
N GLU A 78 1.25 -5.75 -18.46
CA GLU A 78 1.43 -5.89 -19.91
C GLU A 78 0.16 -6.37 -20.62
N ALA A 79 -0.59 -7.29 -20.01
CA ALA A 79 -1.76 -7.90 -20.65
C ALA A 79 -3.07 -7.11 -20.46
N HIS A 80 -3.22 -6.36 -19.36
CA HIS A 80 -4.53 -5.85 -18.93
C HIS A 80 -4.59 -4.35 -18.68
N ILE A 81 -3.45 -3.64 -18.57
CA ILE A 81 -3.45 -2.20 -18.33
C ILE A 81 -3.25 -1.45 -19.63
N ASP A 82 -4.34 -0.85 -20.14
CA ASP A 82 -4.29 0.12 -21.22
C ASP A 82 -4.35 1.54 -20.64
N SER A 83 -3.19 2.18 -20.48
CA SER A 83 -3.12 3.53 -19.92
C SER A 83 -3.77 4.57 -20.82
N ALA A 84 -3.72 4.41 -22.14
CA ALA A 84 -4.33 5.38 -23.06
C ALA A 84 -5.86 5.35 -22.96
N ARG A 85 -6.44 4.16 -22.75
CA ARG A 85 -7.86 4.00 -22.44
C ARG A 85 -8.23 4.68 -21.12
N ILE A 86 -7.46 4.43 -20.05
CA ILE A 86 -7.73 5.00 -18.72
C ILE A 86 -7.77 6.53 -18.79
N GLU A 87 -6.79 7.16 -19.44
CA GLU A 87 -6.73 8.62 -19.57
C GLU A 87 -7.88 9.17 -20.42
N ARG A 88 -8.18 8.55 -21.57
CA ARG A 88 -9.27 8.98 -22.45
C ARG A 88 -10.64 8.88 -21.79
N GLU A 89 -10.88 7.82 -21.03
CA GLU A 89 -12.15 7.55 -20.36
C GLU A 89 -12.24 8.20 -18.98
N ALA A 90 -11.14 8.79 -18.49
CA ALA A 90 -11.00 9.32 -17.13
C ALA A 90 -11.46 8.32 -16.06
N LYS A 91 -11.28 7.03 -16.32
CA LYS A 91 -11.79 5.94 -15.48
C LYS A 91 -10.90 4.71 -15.61
N ILE A 92 -10.57 4.11 -14.47
CA ILE A 92 -9.95 2.79 -14.43
C ILE A 92 -11.03 1.73 -14.69
N PRO A 93 -10.88 0.86 -15.70
CA PRO A 93 -11.87 -0.18 -15.99
C PRO A 93 -12.05 -1.15 -14.82
N ASP A 94 -13.29 -1.58 -14.57
CA ASP A 94 -13.63 -2.43 -13.42
C ASP A 94 -12.91 -3.79 -13.48
N GLU A 95 -12.66 -4.30 -14.69
CA GLU A 95 -11.87 -5.52 -14.92
C GLU A 95 -10.43 -5.40 -14.43
N VAL A 96 -9.81 -4.21 -14.55
CA VAL A 96 -8.46 -3.94 -14.06
C VAL A 96 -8.46 -3.94 -12.53
N ILE A 97 -9.43 -3.27 -11.91
CA ILE A 97 -9.56 -3.23 -10.44
C ILE A 97 -9.77 -4.64 -9.88
N ARG A 98 -10.65 -5.43 -10.52
CA ARG A 98 -10.89 -6.83 -10.12
C ARG A 98 -9.63 -7.67 -10.26
N GLY A 99 -8.89 -7.56 -11.36
CA GLY A 99 -7.64 -8.28 -11.55
C GLY A 99 -6.57 -7.91 -10.53
N LEU A 100 -6.42 -6.63 -10.19
CA LEU A 100 -5.51 -6.17 -9.13
C LEU A 100 -5.92 -6.73 -7.76
N LYS A 101 -7.22 -6.82 -7.47
CA LYS A 101 -7.73 -7.46 -6.25
C LYS A 101 -7.38 -8.96 -6.22
N GLU A 102 -7.61 -9.68 -7.31
CA GLU A 102 -7.32 -11.11 -7.43
C GLU A 102 -5.82 -11.42 -7.29
N LEU A 103 -4.96 -10.52 -7.78
CA LEU A 103 -3.51 -10.59 -7.58
C LEU A 103 -3.05 -10.27 -6.14
N GLY A 104 -3.94 -9.73 -5.30
CA GLY A 104 -3.60 -9.26 -3.95
C GLY A 104 -2.87 -7.92 -3.91
N ALA A 105 -2.86 -7.15 -5.00
CA ALA A 105 -2.13 -5.87 -5.09
C ALA A 105 -2.66 -4.81 -4.11
N LEU A 106 -3.93 -4.91 -3.69
CA LEU A 106 -4.53 -4.00 -2.69
C LEU A 106 -4.09 -4.31 -1.24
N GLY A 107 -3.34 -5.40 -1.03
CA GLY A 107 -2.90 -5.87 0.29
C GLY A 107 -1.41 -6.19 0.36
N MET A 108 -0.58 -5.52 -0.46
CA MET A 108 0.84 -5.85 -0.64
C MET A 108 1.62 -5.97 0.67
N LYS A 109 1.48 -5.00 1.59
CA LYS A 109 2.25 -4.99 2.85
C LYS A 109 1.55 -5.69 4.02
N ILE A 110 0.29 -6.06 3.86
CA ILE A 110 -0.48 -6.68 4.94
C ILE A 110 0.13 -8.06 5.22
N GLU A 111 0.31 -8.42 6.50
CA GLU A 111 0.87 -9.72 6.86
C GLU A 111 0.01 -10.87 6.32
N THR A 112 0.67 -11.96 5.95
CA THR A 112 0.01 -13.14 5.34
C THR A 112 -1.04 -13.76 6.25
N LYS A 113 -0.85 -13.71 7.59
CA LYS A 113 -1.84 -14.17 8.58
C LYS A 113 -3.17 -13.42 8.53
N TYR A 114 -3.20 -12.24 7.90
CA TYR A 114 -4.41 -11.44 7.66
C TYR A 114 -4.86 -11.47 6.19
N GLY A 115 -4.29 -12.36 5.38
CA GLY A 115 -4.64 -12.51 3.96
C GLY A 115 -3.91 -11.55 3.01
N GLY A 116 -2.87 -10.84 3.47
CA GLY A 116 -2.02 -10.00 2.60
C GLY A 116 -0.85 -10.75 1.98
N LEU A 117 -0.02 -10.02 1.22
CA LEU A 117 1.17 -10.59 0.55
C LEU A 117 2.44 -10.54 1.41
N GLY A 118 2.44 -9.79 2.51
CA GLY A 118 3.58 -9.66 3.41
C GLY A 118 4.85 -9.17 2.70
N LEU A 119 4.73 -8.28 1.72
CA LEU A 119 5.87 -7.71 1.02
C LEU A 119 6.62 -6.74 1.93
N THR A 120 7.94 -6.77 1.82
CA THR A 120 8.81 -5.77 2.46
C THR A 120 8.63 -4.41 1.78
N GLN A 121 9.08 -3.34 2.45
CA GLN A 121 9.02 -1.99 1.87
C GLN A 121 9.76 -1.89 0.52
N VAL A 122 10.87 -2.61 0.35
CA VAL A 122 11.62 -2.66 -0.91
C VAL A 122 10.77 -3.24 -2.04
N TYR A 123 10.10 -4.36 -1.80
CA TYR A 123 9.28 -5.02 -2.82
C TYR A 123 7.96 -4.30 -3.09
N TYR A 124 7.37 -3.68 -2.06
CA TYR A 124 6.27 -2.74 -2.25
C TYR A 124 6.67 -1.59 -3.17
N ASN A 125 7.82 -0.96 -2.93
CA ASN A 125 8.30 0.14 -3.77
C ASN A 125 8.61 -0.32 -5.21
N LYS A 126 9.20 -1.51 -5.39
CA LYS A 126 9.42 -2.09 -6.72
C LYS A 126 8.10 -2.33 -7.46
N ALA A 127 7.07 -2.82 -6.75
CA ALA A 127 5.75 -3.04 -7.32
C ALA A 127 5.10 -1.72 -7.73
N LEU A 128 5.15 -0.69 -6.87
CA LEU A 128 4.66 0.66 -7.20
C LEU A 128 5.39 1.27 -8.40
N ALA A 129 6.72 1.12 -8.48
CA ALA A 129 7.49 1.60 -9.63
C ALA A 129 7.06 0.89 -10.93
N LEU A 130 6.83 -0.43 -10.86
CA LEU A 130 6.36 -1.22 -12.00
C LEU A 130 4.97 -0.77 -12.47
N VAL A 131 3.98 -0.71 -11.59
CA VAL A 131 2.62 -0.31 -11.97
C VAL A 131 2.55 1.15 -12.39
N GLY A 132 3.31 2.04 -11.74
CA GLY A 132 3.38 3.45 -12.11
C GLY A 132 3.99 3.66 -13.50
N SER A 133 4.90 2.78 -13.92
CA SER A 133 5.43 2.79 -15.29
C SER A 133 4.41 2.34 -16.34
N ALA A 134 3.45 1.49 -15.96
CA ALA A 134 2.36 1.08 -16.84
C ALA A 134 1.24 2.12 -16.90
N SER A 135 0.85 2.70 -15.75
CA SER A 135 -0.11 3.78 -15.66
C SER A 135 0.02 4.52 -14.32
N PRO A 136 0.26 5.85 -14.31
CA PRO A 136 0.33 6.64 -13.09
C PRO A 136 -0.96 6.59 -12.26
N ALA A 137 -2.14 6.50 -12.91
CA ALA A 137 -3.42 6.38 -12.22
C ALA A 137 -3.52 5.08 -11.41
N ILE A 138 -3.01 3.98 -11.95
CA ILE A 138 -2.95 2.70 -11.22
C ILE A 138 -1.92 2.78 -10.09
N GLY A 139 -0.77 3.43 -10.32
CA GLY A 139 0.22 3.66 -9.27
C GLY A 139 -0.31 4.51 -8.11
N ALA A 140 -1.19 5.48 -8.37
CA ALA A 140 -1.83 6.29 -7.34
C ALA A 140 -2.94 5.54 -6.58
N LEU A 141 -3.56 4.52 -7.20
CA LEU A 141 -4.58 3.69 -6.58
C LEU A 141 -4.00 2.72 -5.53
N LEU A 142 -2.75 2.27 -5.71
CA LEU A 142 -2.06 1.23 -4.92
C LEU A 142 -1.12 1.80 -3.84
#